data_AF-A0A2X2KC25-F1
#
_entry.id   AF-A0A2X2KC25-F1
#
_cell.length_a   1.000
_cell.length_b   1.000
_cell.length_c   1.000
_cell.angle_alpha   90.00
_cell.angle_beta   90.00
_cell.angle_gamma   90.00
#
_symmetry.space_group_name_H-M   'P 1'
#
loop_
_entity.id
_entity.type
_entity.pdbx_description
1 polymer ?
#
loop_
_entity_poly.entity_id
_entity_poly.type
_entity_poly.pdbx_seq_one_letter_code
_entity_poly.pdbx_strand_id
1 'polypeptide(L)'
;MKGIGSETADVLLVYIFGRIEFIPDSYTRKIYNKLGYENTKSYDQLKKVVTLPNHFTNQDANEFHALLDVFGKHYFRDKDIKNCDFLEPYFKK
;
A
#
# COMPACT_ATOMS: atom_id res chain seq x y z
N MET A 1 -24.57 1.48 2.42
CA MET A 1 -24.39 2.18 1.13
C MET A 1 -23.60 1.26 0.19
N LYS A 2 -24.21 0.80 -0.91
CA LYS A 2 -23.47 0.18 -2.01
C LYS A 2 -22.99 1.32 -2.91
N GLY A 3 -21.79 1.82 -2.67
CA GLY A 3 -21.24 2.89 -3.48
C GLY A 3 -19.85 3.23 -2.98
N ILE A 4 -18.85 2.85 -3.77
CA ILE A 4 -17.41 3.13 -3.65
C ILE A 4 -16.82 2.82 -2.26
N GLY A 5 -16.15 1.68 -2.12
CA GLY A 5 -15.43 1.35 -0.89
C GLY A 5 -14.30 2.34 -0.59
N SER A 6 -13.87 2.44 0.67
CA SER A 6 -12.83 3.39 1.12
C SER A 6 -11.57 3.37 0.25
N GLU A 7 -11.16 2.17 -0.19
CA GLU A 7 -10.03 1.99 -1.10
C GLU A 7 -10.24 2.67 -2.45
N THR A 8 -11.39 2.43 -3.09
CA THR A 8 -11.71 3.07 -4.38
C THR A 8 -11.84 4.59 -4.23
N ALA A 9 -12.37 5.09 -3.10
CA ALA A 9 -12.45 6.53 -2.86
C ALA A 9 -11.06 7.17 -2.78
N ASP A 10 -10.14 6.56 -2.03
CA ASP A 10 -8.78 7.10 -1.88
C ASP A 10 -7.96 6.98 -3.17
N VAL A 11 -8.14 5.91 -3.96
CA VAL A 11 -7.55 5.82 -5.30
C VAL A 11 -8.02 6.99 -6.17
N LEU A 12 -9.30 7.34 -6.16
CA LEU A 12 -9.80 8.50 -6.91
C LEU A 12 -9.21 9.82 -6.38
N LEU A 13 -9.10 9.97 -5.06
CA LEU A 13 -8.51 11.17 -4.44
C LEU A 13 -7.07 11.39 -4.91
N VAL A 14 -6.27 10.33 -4.99
CA VAL A 14 -4.86 10.41 -5.40
C VAL A 14 -4.72 10.57 -6.93
N TYR A 15 -5.37 9.71 -7.70
CA TYR A 15 -5.13 9.64 -9.16
C TYR A 15 -5.89 10.69 -9.97
N ILE A 16 -7.04 11.17 -9.48
CA ILE A 16 -7.88 12.13 -10.22
C ILE A 16 -7.85 13.50 -9.56
N PHE A 17 -7.98 13.55 -8.23
CA PHE A 17 -8.14 14.82 -7.51
C PHE A 17 -6.83 15.40 -6.96
N GLY A 18 -5.69 14.76 -7.21
CA GLY A 18 -4.39 15.30 -6.85
C GLY A 18 -4.12 15.36 -5.34
N ARG A 19 -4.83 14.59 -4.52
CA ARG A 19 -4.61 14.54 -3.06
C ARG A 19 -3.39 13.68 -2.70
N ILE A 20 -2.80 13.98 -1.55
CA ILE A 20 -1.68 13.22 -0.99
C ILE A 20 -2.26 12.29 0.07
N GLU A 21 -2.60 11.08 -0.32
CA GLU A 21 -3.25 10.10 0.55
C GLU A 21 -2.51 8.77 0.49
N PHE A 22 -2.41 8.12 1.65
CA PHE A 22 -1.93 6.74 1.71
C PHE A 22 -3.06 5.78 1.41
N ILE A 23 -2.79 4.80 0.52
CA ILE A 23 -3.76 3.79 0.07
C ILE A 23 -3.33 2.41 0.57
N PRO A 24 -3.81 1.95 1.75
CA PRO A 24 -3.54 0.61 2.28
C PRO A 24 -4.42 -0.45 1.63
N ASP A 25 -4.22 -0.64 0.33
CA ASP A 25 -4.84 -1.70 -0.46
C ASP A 25 -4.48 -3.10 0.09
N SER A 26 -5.04 -4.13 -0.53
CA SER A 26 -4.83 -5.50 -0.07
C SER A 26 -3.35 -5.94 -0.05
N TYR A 27 -2.53 -5.49 -1.00
CA TYR A 27 -1.11 -5.84 -1.04
C TYR A 27 -0.30 -5.07 -0.02
N THR A 28 -0.52 -3.75 0.06
CA THR A 28 0.11 -2.88 1.06
C THR A 28 -0.10 -3.43 2.46
N ARG A 29 -1.34 -3.82 2.81
CA ARG A 29 -1.63 -4.44 4.12
C ARG A 29 -0.81 -5.70 4.39
N LYS A 30 -0.66 -6.59 3.41
CA LYS A 30 0.14 -7.81 3.54
C LYS A 30 1.63 -7.52 3.68
N ILE A 31 2.15 -6.56 2.92
CA ILE A 31 3.56 -6.13 2.99
C ILE A 31 3.85 -5.57 4.39
N TYR A 32 3.04 -4.61 4.86
CA TYR A 32 3.20 -4.03 6.20
C TYR A 32 3.08 -5.09 7.30
N ASN A 33 2.19 -6.08 7.13
CA ASN A 33 2.09 -7.19 8.09
C ASN A 33 3.40 -8.00 8.14
N LYS A 34 3.98 -8.34 6.98
CA LYS A 34 5.27 -9.05 6.92
C LYS A 34 6.43 -8.22 7.48
N LEU A 35 6.39 -6.89 7.33
CA LEU A 35 7.35 -5.98 7.97
C LEU A 35 7.15 -5.86 9.51
N GLY A 36 6.11 -6.50 10.05
CA GLY A 36 5.84 -6.55 11.48
C GLY A 36 5.16 -5.29 12.04
N TYR A 37 4.40 -4.57 11.20
CA TYR A 37 3.53 -3.49 11.65
C TYR A 37 2.23 -4.05 12.23
N GLU A 38 1.69 -3.36 13.23
CA GLU A 38 0.37 -3.63 13.79
C GLU A 38 -0.73 -3.00 12.95
N ASN A 39 -2.00 -3.33 13.25
CA ASN A 39 -3.17 -2.71 12.61
C ASN A 39 -3.28 -2.89 11.08
N THR A 40 -2.64 -3.92 10.54
CA THR A 40 -2.61 -4.20 9.09
C THR A 40 -3.82 -5.01 8.60
N LYS A 41 -4.73 -5.43 9.48
CA LYS A 41 -5.85 -6.32 9.13
C LYS A 41 -6.91 -5.64 8.27
N SER A 42 -7.20 -4.36 8.52
CA SER A 42 -8.19 -3.60 7.77
C SER A 42 -7.59 -2.34 7.15
N TYR A 43 -8.27 -1.85 6.11
CA TYR A 43 -7.91 -0.62 5.40
C TYR A 43 -7.79 0.56 6.37
N ASP A 44 -8.88 0.83 7.11
CA ASP A 44 -8.96 1.99 8.01
C ASP A 44 -8.00 1.89 9.20
N GLN A 45 -7.72 0.67 9.68
CA GLN A 45 -6.77 0.46 10.77
C GLN A 45 -5.35 0.85 10.34
N LEU A 46 -4.91 0.41 9.16
CA LEU A 46 -3.57 0.72 8.68
C LEU A 46 -3.46 2.19 8.26
N LYS A 47 -4.50 2.74 7.62
CA LYS A 47 -4.55 4.15 7.20
C LYS A 47 -4.35 5.11 8.38
N LYS A 48 -4.88 4.78 9.55
CA LYS A 48 -4.79 5.63 10.75
C LYS A 48 -3.40 5.69 11.37
N VAL A 49 -2.56 4.67 11.16
CA VAL A 49 -1.26 4.54 11.84
C VAL A 49 -0.07 4.86 10.93
N VAL A 50 -0.29 4.91 9.62
CA VAL A 50 0.74 5.30 8.64
C VAL A 50 0.54 6.75 8.26
N THR A 51 1.56 7.57 8.50
CA THR A 51 1.60 8.98 8.09
C THR A 51 2.59 9.12 6.94
N LEU A 52 2.16 9.75 5.83
CA LEU A 52 3.07 10.10 4.76
C LEU A 52 3.95 11.28 5.17
N PRO A 53 5.21 11.34 4.71
CA PRO A 53 6.07 12.49 4.98
C PRO A 53 5.44 13.81 4.52
N ASN A 54 5.63 14.89 5.28
CA ASN A 54 5.05 16.20 4.97
C ASN A 54 5.50 16.80 3.62
N HIS A 55 6.61 16.28 3.05
CA HIS A 55 7.14 16.70 1.76
C HIS A 55 6.65 15.84 0.58
N PHE A 56 5.82 14.83 0.82
CA PHE A 56 5.23 14.05 -0.27
C PHE A 56 4.40 14.96 -1.18
N THR A 57 4.69 14.88 -2.46
CA THR A 57 3.82 15.39 -3.51
C THR A 57 2.73 14.39 -3.83
N ASN A 58 1.73 14.81 -4.59
CA ASN A 58 0.74 13.88 -5.13
C ASN A 58 1.41 12.80 -6.01
N GLN A 59 2.46 13.15 -6.75
CA GLN A 59 3.21 12.20 -7.56
C GLN A 59 3.89 11.14 -6.69
N ASP A 60 4.49 11.54 -5.56
CA ASP A 60 5.11 10.59 -4.63
C ASP A 60 4.08 9.63 -4.03
N ALA A 61 2.87 10.11 -3.71
CA ALA A 61 1.79 9.25 -3.22
C ALA A 61 1.31 8.25 -4.30
N ASN A 62 1.20 8.69 -5.55
CA ASN A 62 0.88 7.82 -6.69
C ASN A 62 1.95 6.74 -6.89
N GLU A 63 3.22 7.15 -6.92
CA GLU A 63 4.35 6.24 -7.12
C GLU A 63 4.48 5.24 -5.96
N PHE A 64 4.32 5.71 -4.72
CA PHE A 64 4.40 4.84 -3.55
C PHE A 64 3.32 3.76 -3.56
N HIS A 65 2.07 4.11 -3.91
CA HIS A 65 1.01 3.11 -4.09
C HIS A 65 1.36 2.12 -5.21
N ALA A 66 1.82 2.60 -6.37
CA ALA A 66 2.18 1.75 -7.50
C ALA A 66 3.31 0.77 -7.16
N LEU A 67 4.34 1.22 -6.45
CA LEU A 67 5.46 0.38 -6.02
C LEU A 67 5.00 -0.75 -5.09
N LEU A 68 4.12 -0.45 -4.12
CA LEU A 68 3.58 -1.45 -3.21
C LEU A 68 2.66 -2.46 -3.91
N ASP A 69 1.80 -1.99 -4.81
CA ASP A 69 0.90 -2.85 -5.59
C ASP A 69 1.70 -3.78 -6.53
N VAL A 70 2.66 -3.24 -7.28
CA VAL A 70 3.52 -4.01 -8.19
C VAL A 70 4.36 -5.02 -7.42
N PHE A 71 5.06 -4.58 -6.36
CA PHE A 71 5.85 -5.49 -5.51
C PHE A 71 4.98 -6.60 -4.94
N GLY A 72 3.81 -6.25 -4.37
CA GLY A 72 2.90 -7.24 -3.78
C GLY A 72 2.37 -8.23 -4.80
N LYS A 73 1.98 -7.78 -6.00
CA LYS A 73 1.54 -8.67 -7.07
C LYS A 73 2.64 -9.68 -7.42
N HIS A 74 3.85 -9.21 -7.65
CA HIS A 74 4.97 -10.09 -7.99
C HIS A 74 5.31 -11.05 -6.84
N TYR A 75 5.46 -10.54 -5.61
CA TYR A 75 5.87 -11.34 -4.46
C TYR A 75 4.81 -12.37 -4.02
N PHE A 76 3.51 -12.03 -4.07
CA PHE A 76 2.46 -12.90 -3.53
C PHE A 76 1.75 -13.76 -4.58
N ARG A 77 1.72 -13.36 -5.86
CA ARG A 77 1.00 -14.12 -6.89
C ARG A 77 1.91 -14.84 -7.85
N ASP A 78 3.08 -14.28 -8.14
CA ASP A 78 3.95 -14.82 -9.17
C ASP A 78 4.94 -15.81 -8.57
N LYS A 79 4.75 -17.10 -8.85
CA LYS A 79 5.59 -18.18 -8.29
C LYS A 79 6.92 -18.32 -9.02
N ASP A 80 7.05 -17.72 -10.20
CA ASP A 80 8.19 -17.89 -11.10
C ASP A 80 9.19 -16.73 -11.03
N ILE A 81 8.89 -15.66 -10.29
CA ILE A 81 9.81 -14.53 -10.12
C ILE A 81 10.81 -14.83 -9.00
N LYS A 82 12.04 -15.12 -9.40
CA LYS A 82 13.14 -15.44 -8.48
C LYS A 82 13.77 -14.25 -7.75
N ASN A 83 13.38 -13.01 -8.09
CA ASN A 83 14.15 -11.80 -7.70
C ASN A 83 13.29 -10.66 -7.12
N CYS A 84 12.16 -10.94 -6.45
CA CYS A 84 11.44 -9.94 -5.65
C CYS A 84 11.80 -10.05 -4.17
N ASP A 85 13.09 -10.05 -3.86
CA ASP A 85 13.66 -10.22 -2.53
C ASP A 85 13.96 -8.91 -1.81
N PHE A 86 13.78 -7.74 -2.45
CA PHE A 86 14.14 -6.43 -1.87
C PHE A 86 13.65 -6.22 -0.42
N LEU A 87 12.38 -6.53 -0.12
CA LEU A 87 11.82 -6.39 1.22
C LEU A 87 12.01 -7.63 2.11
N GLU A 88 12.43 -8.76 1.54
CA GLU A 88 12.50 -10.04 2.24
C GLU A 88 13.47 -10.02 3.44
N PRO A 89 14.68 -9.42 3.36
CA PRO A 89 15.56 -9.26 4.51
C PRO A 89 14.95 -8.48 5.67
N TYR A 90 13.90 -7.67 5.42
CA TYR A 90 13.25 -6.83 6.42
C TYR A 90 11.97 -7.46 6.98
N PHE A 91 11.50 -8.57 6.41
CA PHE A 91 10.32 -9.26 6.92
C PHE A 91 10.63 -9.92 8.26
N LYS A 92 9.74 -9.70 9.23
CA LYS A 92 9.81 -10.35 10.53
C LYS A 92 9.25 -11.78 10.41
N LYS A 93 9.98 -12.73 11.00
CA LYS A 93 9.56 -14.13 11.12
C LYS A 93 8.42 -14.29 12.10
#